data_AF-A0A2W0BR37-F1
#
_entry.id   AF-A0A2W0BR37-F1
#
_cell.length_a   1.000
_cell.length_b   1.000
_cell.length_c   1.000
_cell.angle_alpha   90.00
_cell.angle_beta   90.00
_cell.angle_gamma   90.00
#
_symmetry.space_group_name_H-M   'P 1'
#
loop_
_entity.id
_entity.type
_entity.pdbx_description
1 polymer ?
#
loop_
_entity_poly.entity_id
_entity_poly.type
_entity_poly.pdbx_seq_one_letter_code
_entity_poly.pdbx_strand_id
1 'polypeptide(L)'
;MSGLFENLSQASETAPGFINRIVSANPINNELAFGDAALRHWELLGKELQQDIDAFNDHAGSVSFDEPGPMKYRIRNPDSGLEVRIDAEIGSHIVRYEFARMNDNSAGAPEGGILSMRMGRSGVEFYSADRPLTAQEARSLLLDPVLNSARL
;
A
#
# COMPACT_ATOMS: atom_id res chain seq x y z
N MET A 1 -50.58 48.41 -20.46
CA MET A 1 -49.64 47.39 -20.97
C MET A 1 -48.33 47.57 -20.24
N SER A 2 -47.83 46.48 -19.66
CA SER A 2 -46.64 46.39 -18.82
C SER A 2 -45.34 46.72 -19.55
N GLY A 3 -44.35 47.23 -18.82
CA GLY A 3 -42.95 47.32 -19.22
C GLY A 3 -42.12 47.95 -18.11
N LEU A 4 -41.55 47.11 -17.24
CA LEU A 4 -40.86 47.44 -15.99
C LEU A 4 -39.37 47.80 -16.21
N PHE A 5 -38.93 48.77 -15.41
CA PHE A 5 -37.61 49.18 -14.92
C PHE A 5 -36.34 48.40 -15.30
N GLU A 6 -35.29 49.15 -15.64
CA GLU A 6 -33.99 49.05 -14.96
C GLU A 6 -33.29 50.42 -14.97
N ASN A 7 -32.96 50.91 -13.78
CA ASN A 7 -32.31 52.19 -13.51
C ASN A 7 -31.22 51.97 -12.46
N LEU A 8 -30.19 52.82 -12.53
CA LEU A 8 -29.13 53.12 -11.57
C LEU A 8 -27.90 52.17 -11.62
N SER A 9 -26.76 52.57 -12.19
CA SER A 9 -25.82 53.65 -11.80
C SER A 9 -25.07 53.31 -10.51
N GLN A 10 -23.77 53.01 -10.60
CA GLN A 10 -22.68 53.88 -10.12
C GLN A 10 -21.33 53.14 -10.05
N ALA A 11 -20.28 53.94 -10.24
CA ALA A 11 -18.87 53.60 -10.31
C ALA A 11 -18.16 53.66 -8.94
N SER A 12 -16.82 53.54 -8.97
CA SER A 12 -15.81 53.64 -7.88
C SER A 12 -15.65 52.34 -7.07
N GLU A 13 -14.47 51.86 -6.67
CA GLU A 13 -13.17 52.50 -6.42
C GLU A 13 -12.10 51.38 -6.28
N THR A 14 -10.83 51.71 -6.53
CA THR A 14 -9.65 50.83 -6.45
C THR A 14 -9.22 50.51 -5.02
N ALA A 15 -8.74 49.27 -4.78
CA ALA A 15 -7.78 48.95 -3.70
C ALA A 15 -6.78 47.86 -4.16
N PRO A 16 -5.45 48.00 -3.92
CA PRO A 16 -4.47 46.97 -4.27
C PRO A 16 -4.42 45.92 -3.16
N GLY A 17 -5.18 44.85 -3.32
CA GLY A 17 -5.18 43.70 -2.41
C GLY A 17 -4.19 42.63 -2.86
N PHE A 18 -3.18 42.38 -2.02
CA PHE A 18 -2.23 41.28 -2.07
C PHE A 18 -2.84 39.97 -2.59
N ILE A 19 -2.45 39.54 -3.79
CA ILE A 19 -2.72 38.17 -4.25
C ILE A 19 -1.67 37.28 -3.57
N ASN A 20 -1.92 36.92 -2.32
CA ASN A 20 -1.25 35.78 -1.72
C ASN A 20 -1.77 34.54 -2.47
N ARG A 21 -1.01 34.12 -3.49
CA ARG A 21 -1.25 32.89 -4.24
C ARG A 21 -1.14 31.73 -3.25
N ILE A 22 -2.25 31.37 -2.62
CA ILE A 22 -2.42 30.04 -2.08
C ILE A 22 -2.29 29.13 -3.31
N VAL A 23 -1.11 28.56 -3.49
CA VAL A 23 -0.93 27.40 -4.34
C VAL A 23 -1.68 26.30 -3.60
N SER A 24 -3.00 26.25 -3.78
CA SER A 24 -3.78 25.08 -3.39
C SER A 24 -3.14 23.92 -4.12
N ALA A 25 -2.44 23.06 -3.40
CA ALA A 25 -1.85 21.85 -3.95
C ALA A 25 -2.97 21.13 -4.70
N ASN A 26 -2.87 21.05 -6.02
CA ASN A 26 -3.89 20.45 -6.86
C ASN A 26 -4.04 18.98 -6.42
N PRO A 27 -5.21 18.55 -5.90
CA PRO A 27 -5.37 17.21 -5.35
C PRO A 27 -5.05 16.11 -6.37
N ILE A 28 -5.27 16.36 -7.66
CA ILE A 28 -4.90 15.44 -8.75
C ILE A 28 -3.38 15.21 -8.82
N ASN A 29 -2.57 16.25 -8.60
CA ASN A 29 -1.11 16.11 -8.63
C ASN A 29 -0.60 15.30 -7.43
N ASN A 30 -1.29 15.40 -6.29
CA ASN A 30 -0.94 14.66 -5.08
C ASN A 30 -1.27 13.16 -5.23
N GLU A 31 -2.40 12.82 -5.85
CA GLU A 31 -2.79 11.42 -6.06
C GLU A 31 -1.89 10.72 -7.09
N LEU A 32 -1.47 11.42 -8.15
CA LEU A 32 -0.49 10.89 -9.10
C LEU A 32 0.87 10.67 -8.44
N ALA A 33 1.35 11.65 -7.66
CA ALA A 33 2.60 11.53 -6.93
C ALA A 33 2.57 10.39 -5.90
N PHE A 34 1.42 10.18 -5.25
CA PHE A 34 1.19 9.04 -4.39
C PHE A 34 1.23 7.73 -5.17
N GLY A 35 0.49 7.61 -6.27
CA GLY A 35 0.46 6.39 -7.08
C GLY A 35 1.86 5.94 -7.52
N ASP A 36 2.67 6.87 -8.02
CA ASP A 36 4.04 6.58 -8.43
C ASP A 36 4.94 6.15 -7.26
N ALA A 37 4.79 6.80 -6.10
CA ALA A 37 5.55 6.45 -4.90
C ALA A 37 5.11 5.11 -4.30
N ALA A 38 3.81 4.82 -4.32
CA ALA A 38 3.24 3.57 -3.83
C ALA A 38 3.65 2.39 -4.72
N LEU A 39 3.67 2.58 -6.04
CA LEU A 39 4.17 1.58 -6.97
C LEU A 39 5.64 1.25 -6.72
N ARG A 40 6.50 2.26 -6.57
CA ARG A 40 7.91 2.04 -6.23
C ARG A 40 8.09 1.33 -4.89
N HIS A 41 7.26 1.67 -3.90
CA HIS A 41 7.30 1.04 -2.58
C HIS A 41 6.84 -0.42 -2.63
N TRP A 42 5.81 -0.73 -3.45
CA TRP A 42 5.34 -2.08 -3.73
C TRP A 42 6.43 -2.94 -4.40
N GLU A 43 7.08 -2.43 -5.45
CA GLU A 43 8.17 -3.12 -6.13
C GLU A 43 9.37 -3.37 -5.20
N LEU A 44 9.66 -2.42 -4.30
CA LEU A 44 10.71 -2.59 -3.30
C LEU A 44 10.36 -3.71 -2.32
N LEU A 45 9.13 -3.75 -1.82
CA LEU A 45 8.64 -4.84 -0.97
C LEU A 45 8.84 -6.19 -1.66
N GLY A 46 8.44 -6.32 -2.92
CA GLY A 46 8.62 -7.57 -3.68
C GLY A 46 10.08 -8.03 -3.76
N LYS A 47 11.01 -7.09 -4.04
CA LYS A 47 12.45 -7.39 -4.08
C LYS A 47 13.00 -7.84 -2.74
N GLU A 48 12.60 -7.18 -1.66
CA GLU A 48 13.06 -7.53 -0.32
C GLU A 48 12.46 -8.87 0.16
N LEU A 49 11.19 -9.16 -0.17
CA LEU A 49 10.58 -10.47 0.10
C LEU A 49 11.33 -11.60 -0.63
N GLN A 50 11.65 -11.41 -1.91
CA GLN A 50 12.45 -12.37 -2.68
C GLN A 50 13.83 -12.59 -2.04
N GLN A 51 14.51 -11.53 -1.61
CA GLN A 51 15.81 -11.62 -0.94
C GLN A 51 15.74 -12.42 0.37
N ASP A 52 14.71 -12.17 1.20
CA ASP A 52 14.50 -12.90 2.45
C ASP A 52 14.22 -14.40 2.18
N ILE A 53 13.49 -14.72 1.11
CA ILE A 53 13.21 -16.10 0.68
C ILE A 53 14.46 -16.80 0.14
N ASP A 54 15.26 -16.12 -0.68
CA ASP A 54 16.50 -16.67 -1.20
C ASP A 54 17.45 -17.02 -0.04
N ALA A 55 17.59 -16.12 0.93
CA ALA A 55 18.41 -16.35 2.13
C ALA A 55 17.89 -17.51 2.99
N PHE A 56 16.56 -17.69 3.09
CA PHE A 56 15.95 -18.83 3.79
C PHE A 56 16.23 -20.16 3.05
N ASN A 57 16.06 -20.17 1.73
CA ASN A 57 16.24 -21.35 0.90
C ASN A 57 17.70 -21.84 0.86
N ASP A 58 18.68 -20.93 0.97
CA ASP A 58 20.11 -21.28 1.06
C ASP A 58 20.43 -22.20 2.26
N HIS A 59 19.59 -22.19 3.30
CA HIS A 59 19.85 -22.92 4.55
C HIS A 59 18.88 -24.09 4.81
N ALA A 60 17.60 -23.95 4.46
CA ALA A 60 16.58 -24.80 5.07
C ALA A 60 15.30 -25.03 4.24
N GLY A 61 15.17 -24.49 3.03
CA GLY A 61 13.85 -24.30 2.42
C GLY A 61 13.65 -24.77 0.98
N SER A 62 12.39 -25.09 0.66
CA SER A 62 11.85 -25.13 -0.71
C SER A 62 10.68 -24.13 -0.85
N VAL A 63 10.91 -22.88 -0.44
CA VAL A 63 9.91 -21.81 -0.51
C VAL A 63 9.91 -21.20 -1.90
N SER A 64 8.74 -21.09 -2.53
CA SER A 64 8.60 -20.45 -3.83
C SER A 64 8.05 -19.02 -3.70
N PHE A 65 8.60 -18.09 -4.48
CA PHE A 65 8.05 -16.75 -4.70
C PHE A 65 7.55 -16.64 -6.15
N ASP A 66 6.31 -16.19 -6.33
CA ASP A 66 5.70 -15.95 -7.63
C ASP A 66 5.10 -14.54 -7.69
N GLU A 67 5.14 -13.93 -8.88
CA GLU A 67 4.44 -12.70 -9.22
C GLU A 67 3.34 -12.99 -10.27
N PRO A 68 2.15 -13.48 -9.86
CA PRO A 68 1.08 -13.85 -10.79
C PRO A 68 0.45 -12.64 -11.51
N GLY A 69 0.84 -11.41 -11.16
CA GLY A 69 0.45 -10.19 -11.83
C GLY A 69 1.15 -8.98 -11.19
N PRO A 70 1.07 -7.79 -11.83
CA PRO A 70 1.88 -6.62 -11.45
C PRO A 70 1.62 -6.09 -10.03
N MET A 71 0.45 -6.40 -9.46
CA MET A 71 0.04 -6.00 -8.11
C MET A 71 -0.18 -7.20 -7.19
N LYS A 72 0.47 -8.32 -7.50
CA LYS A 72 0.25 -9.58 -6.79
C LYS A 72 1.55 -10.30 -6.52
N TYR A 73 1.76 -10.67 -5.26
CA TYR A 73 2.80 -11.61 -4.87
C TYR A 73 2.16 -12.85 -4.24
N ARG A 74 2.81 -13.98 -4.43
CA ARG A 74 2.44 -15.23 -3.80
C ARG A 74 3.68 -15.95 -3.31
N ILE A 75 3.66 -16.35 -2.05
CA ILE A 75 4.75 -17.10 -1.43
C ILE A 75 4.18 -18.40 -0.90
N ARG A 76 4.82 -19.53 -1.22
CA ARG A 76 4.37 -20.86 -0.79
C ARG A 76 5.50 -21.59 -0.11
N ASN A 77 5.23 -22.16 1.06
CA ASN A 77 6.17 -23.04 1.74
C ASN A 77 5.51 -24.41 1.98
N PRO A 78 5.87 -25.45 1.21
CA PRO A 78 5.29 -26.78 1.37
C PRO A 78 5.59 -27.42 2.72
N ASP A 79 6.73 -27.08 3.34
CA ASP A 79 7.14 -27.60 4.64
C ASP A 79 6.24 -27.07 5.76
N SER A 80 5.89 -25.77 5.68
CA SER A 80 4.91 -25.14 6.58
C SER A 80 3.46 -25.54 6.31
N GLY A 81 3.19 -26.04 5.09
CA GLY A 81 1.83 -26.25 4.58
C GLY A 81 1.03 -24.98 4.30
N LEU A 82 1.66 -23.81 4.27
CA LEU A 82 1.02 -22.51 4.10
C LEU A 82 1.49 -21.76 2.85
N GLU A 83 0.56 -20.98 2.29
CA GLU A 83 0.87 -19.90 1.36
C GLU A 83 0.37 -18.56 1.89
N VAL A 84 1.03 -17.48 1.49
CA VAL A 84 0.53 -16.11 1.61
C VAL A 84 0.29 -15.54 0.21
N ARG A 85 -0.86 -14.90 0.04
CA ARG A 85 -1.27 -14.15 -1.14
C ARG A 85 -1.28 -12.68 -0.77
N ILE A 86 -0.66 -11.83 -1.56
CA ILE A 86 -0.50 -10.41 -1.28
C ILE A 86 -0.95 -9.64 -2.51
N ASP A 87 -1.98 -8.81 -2.36
CA ASP A 87 -2.60 -8.05 -3.44
C ASP A 87 -2.59 -6.55 -3.13
N ALA A 88 -1.97 -5.74 -3.97
CA ALA A 88 -1.97 -4.29 -3.86
C ALA A 88 -3.12 -3.65 -4.64
N GLU A 89 -3.77 -2.67 -4.03
CA GLU A 89 -4.72 -1.77 -4.67
C GLU A 89 -4.29 -0.33 -4.42
N ILE A 90 -3.40 0.17 -5.28
CA ILE A 90 -2.81 1.49 -5.15
C ILE A 90 -3.90 2.58 -5.08
N GLY A 91 -4.91 2.53 -5.95
CA GLY A 91 -6.00 3.50 -5.95
C GLY A 91 -6.89 3.47 -4.70
N SER A 92 -6.87 2.36 -3.96
CA SER A 92 -7.55 2.24 -2.66
C SER A 92 -6.60 2.43 -1.47
N HIS A 93 -5.32 2.73 -1.74
CA HIS A 93 -4.27 2.95 -0.75
C HIS A 93 -4.11 1.75 0.21
N ILE A 94 -4.29 0.53 -0.28
CA ILE A 94 -4.19 -0.68 0.56
C ILE A 94 -3.42 -1.82 -0.11
N VAL A 95 -2.84 -2.67 0.73
CA VAL A 95 -2.34 -4.00 0.39
C VAL A 95 -3.12 -4.99 1.23
N ARG A 96 -3.77 -5.97 0.59
CA ARG A 96 -4.42 -7.08 1.28
C ARG A 96 -3.49 -8.27 1.30
N TYR A 97 -3.53 -9.03 2.37
CA TYR A 97 -2.85 -10.32 2.43
C TYR A 97 -3.75 -11.38 3.05
N GLU A 98 -3.61 -12.61 2.58
CA GLU A 98 -4.37 -13.78 3.04
C GLU A 98 -3.42 -14.96 3.17
N PHE A 99 -3.49 -15.67 4.31
CA PHE A 99 -2.84 -16.95 4.47
C PHE A 99 -3.82 -18.08 4.13
N ALA A 100 -3.35 -19.07 3.38
CA ALA A 100 -4.14 -20.24 3.06
C ALA A 100 -3.37 -21.53 3.32
N ARG A 101 -4.10 -22.57 3.76
CA ARG A 101 -3.56 -23.92 3.86
C ARG A 101 -3.41 -24.50 2.46
N MET A 102 -2.26 -25.13 2.21
CA MET A 102 -1.98 -25.86 0.98
C MET A 102 -2.03 -27.38 1.16
N ASN A 103 -1.68 -27.87 2.36
CA ASN A 103 -1.62 -29.29 2.69
C ASN A 103 -1.83 -29.51 4.20
N ASP A 104 -1.78 -30.77 4.65
CA ASP A 104 -2.04 -31.15 6.05
C ASP A 104 -0.85 -30.92 7.00
N ASN A 105 0.27 -30.35 6.55
CA ASN A 105 1.41 -30.02 7.42
C ASN A 105 1.15 -28.81 8.32
N SER A 106 0.09 -28.04 8.04
CA SER A 106 -0.32 -26.90 8.84
C SER A 106 -1.50 -27.24 9.75
N ALA A 107 -1.40 -26.90 11.04
CA ALA A 107 -2.52 -26.99 11.99
C ALA A 107 -3.67 -26.01 11.67
N GLY A 108 -3.43 -24.98 10.86
CA GLY A 108 -4.39 -23.93 10.55
C GLY A 108 -3.75 -22.78 9.77
N ALA A 109 -4.55 -22.05 8.99
CA ALA A 109 -4.09 -20.82 8.37
C ALA A 109 -4.33 -19.64 9.34
N PRO A 110 -3.32 -18.81 9.62
CA PRO A 110 -3.51 -17.55 10.32
C PRO A 110 -4.52 -16.64 9.61
N GLU A 111 -5.08 -15.68 10.34
CA GLU A 111 -5.93 -14.67 9.73
C GLU A 111 -5.10 -13.74 8.82
N GLY A 112 -5.66 -13.41 7.66
CA GLY A 112 -5.13 -12.38 6.79
C GLY A 112 -5.38 -10.97 7.34
N GLY A 113 -5.12 -9.96 6.52
CA GLY A 113 -5.34 -8.58 6.93
C GLY A 113 -5.12 -7.57 5.82
N ILE A 114 -5.06 -6.30 6.22
CA ILE A 114 -4.81 -5.18 5.34
C ILE A 114 -3.68 -4.31 5.90
N LEU A 115 -2.82 -3.84 5.01
CA LEU A 115 -1.91 -2.73 5.25
C LEU A 115 -2.48 -1.52 4.52
N SER A 116 -2.55 -0.38 5.20
CA SER A 116 -2.84 0.89 4.52
C SER A 116 -1.54 1.56 4.09
N MET A 117 -1.56 2.23 2.95
CA MET A 117 -0.47 3.04 2.42
C MET A 117 -0.77 4.50 2.69
N ARG A 118 0.22 5.24 3.17
CA ARG A 118 0.09 6.69 3.38
C ARG A 118 1.34 7.39 2.90
N MET A 119 1.18 8.62 2.41
CA MET A 119 2.33 9.48 2.11
C MET A 119 2.95 9.95 3.43
N GLY A 120 4.15 9.45 3.71
CA GLY A 120 5.01 9.91 4.80
C GLY A 120 5.98 11.02 4.34
N ARG A 121 6.95 11.33 5.19
CA ARG A 121 7.96 12.39 4.91
C ARG A 121 8.95 12.01 3.82
N SER A 122 9.25 10.72 3.69
CA SER A 122 10.31 10.19 2.81
C SER A 122 9.75 9.38 1.64
N GLY A 123 8.43 9.32 1.49
CA GLY A 123 7.75 8.48 0.50
C GLY A 123 6.55 7.78 1.12
N VAL A 124 6.09 6.71 0.48
CA VAL A 124 4.98 5.89 0.99
C VAL A 124 5.45 5.00 2.13
N GLU A 125 4.58 4.86 3.14
CA GLU A 125 4.76 4.04 4.32
C GLU A 125 3.57 3.08 4.46
N PHE A 126 3.82 1.86 4.93
CA PHE A 126 2.76 0.92 5.33
C PHE A 126 2.31 1.15 6.77
N TYR A 127 1.04 0.92 7.02
CA TYR A 127 0.42 1.02 8.33
C TYR A 127 -0.41 -0.23 8.60
N SER A 128 -0.28 -0.78 9.82
CA SER A 128 -1.17 -1.80 10.37
C SER A 128 -1.80 -1.27 11.65
N ALA A 129 -3.11 -1.38 11.79
CA ALA A 129 -3.88 -0.86 12.92
C ALA A 129 -3.49 0.60 13.29
N ASP A 130 -3.42 1.47 12.27
CA ASP A 130 -3.04 2.89 12.39
C ASP A 130 -1.61 3.18 12.89
N ARG A 131 -0.77 2.16 13.02
CA ARG A 131 0.65 2.31 13.35
C ARG A 131 1.51 2.14 12.09
N PRO A 132 2.48 3.04 11.82
CA PRO A 132 3.42 2.85 10.73
C PRO A 132 4.30 1.62 10.99
N LEU A 133 4.58 0.87 9.94
CA LEU A 133 5.48 -0.26 9.93
C LEU A 133 6.80 0.13 9.27
N THR A 134 7.89 -0.32 9.86
CA THR A 134 9.18 -0.39 9.17
C THR A 134 9.14 -1.44 8.05
N ALA A 135 10.07 -1.36 7.10
CA ALA A 135 10.18 -2.36 6.04
C ALA A 135 10.35 -3.79 6.62
N GLN A 136 11.19 -3.94 7.64
CA GLN A 136 11.38 -5.22 8.31
C GLN A 136 10.10 -5.74 8.98
N GLU A 137 9.37 -4.89 9.71
CA GLU A 137 8.10 -5.28 10.34
C GLU A 137 7.05 -5.71 9.31
N ALA A 138 6.96 -5.01 8.17
CA ALA A 138 6.06 -5.39 7.10
C ALA A 138 6.41 -6.77 6.53
N ARG A 139 7.70 -7.05 6.30
CA ARG A 139 8.15 -8.35 5.78
C ARG A 139 7.97 -9.48 6.79
N SER A 140 8.30 -9.26 8.07
CA SER A 140 8.05 -10.24 9.14
C SER A 140 6.57 -10.57 9.24
N LEU A 141 5.68 -9.58 9.20
CA LEU A 141 4.23 -9.79 9.23
C LEU A 141 3.74 -10.67 8.08
N LEU A 142 4.34 -10.56 6.89
CA LEU A 142 3.97 -11.32 5.70
C LEU A 142 4.63 -12.70 5.64
N LEU A 143 5.88 -12.83 6.10
CA LEU A 143 6.70 -14.03 5.93
C LEU A 143 6.75 -14.93 7.16
N ASP A 144 6.74 -14.40 8.38
CA ASP A 144 6.91 -15.22 9.59
C ASP A 144 5.89 -16.35 9.68
N PRO A 145 4.59 -16.14 9.36
CA PRO A 145 3.63 -17.23 9.46
C PRO A 145 3.86 -18.34 8.42
N VAL A 146 4.57 -18.07 7.33
CA VAL A 146 4.88 -19.05 6.28
C VAL A 146 6.26 -19.67 6.49
N LEU A 147 7.22 -18.95 7.08
CA LEU A 147 8.59 -19.43 7.28
C LEU A 147 8.81 -20.09 8.65
N ASN A 148 8.08 -19.69 9.69
CA ASN A 148 8.33 -20.07 11.08
C ASN A 148 7.16 -20.83 11.75
N SER A 149 6.18 -21.34 10.97
CA SER A 149 4.93 -21.94 11.52
C SER A 149 5.10 -23.21 12.36
N ALA A 150 6.29 -23.82 12.40
CA ALA A 150 6.56 -25.04 13.15
C ALA A 150 6.69 -24.85 14.70
N ARG A 151 6.19 -23.75 15.27
CA ARG A 151 6.31 -23.42 16.71
C ARG A 151 5.02 -23.05 17.43
N LEU A 152 3.85 -23.36 16.87
CA LEU A 152 2.56 -23.23 17.56
C LEU A 152 2.04 -24.59 18.04
#